data_AF-X0YA81-F1
#
_entry.id   AF-X0YA81-F1
#
_cell.length_a   1.000
_cell.length_b   1.000
_cell.length_c   1.000
_cell.angle_alpha   90.00
_cell.angle_beta   90.00
_cell.angle_gamma   90.00
#
_symmetry.space_group_name_H-M   'P 1'
#
loop_
_entity.id
_entity.type
_entity.pdbx_description
1 polymer ?
#
loop_
_entity_poly.entity_id
_entity_poly.type
_entity_poly.pdbx_seq_one_letter_code
_entity_poly.pdbx_strand_id
1 'polypeptide(L)'
;LRAIFACVGMTVCPECGRSVVPDTPEAVSRELFESFPGRLVSVAFAPPRSNTVSPDTVRDSLLSLGFLRIISDFDGAAYRLDEDSSLERLKNREKFYVVHDRLSLEPDQASRLA
;
A
#
# COMPACT_ATOMS: atom_id res chain seq x y z
N LEU A 1 12.17 -29.36 -5.32
CA LEU A 1 10.70 -29.20 -5.35
C LEU A 1 10.24 -27.74 -5.45
N ARG A 2 10.76 -26.78 -4.65
CA ARG A 2 10.37 -25.35 -4.74
C ARG A 2 10.39 -24.76 -6.16
N ALA A 3 11.43 -25.04 -6.95
CA ALA A 3 11.55 -24.50 -8.31
C ALA A 3 10.47 -25.02 -9.26
N ILE A 4 10.09 -26.29 -9.16
CA ILE A 4 9.06 -26.88 -10.03
C ILE A 4 7.69 -26.25 -9.72
N PHE A 5 7.32 -26.14 -8.45
CA PHE A 5 6.06 -25.51 -8.06
C PHE A 5 5.98 -24.01 -8.40
N ALA A 6 7.10 -23.30 -8.44
CA ALA A 6 7.12 -21.90 -8.89
C ALA A 6 6.86 -21.76 -10.39
N CYS A 7 7.27 -22.73 -11.21
CA CYS A 7 7.10 -22.68 -12.67
C CYS A 7 5.76 -23.25 -13.15
N VAL A 8 5.25 -24.30 -12.50
CA VAL A 8 4.06 -25.04 -12.97
C VAL A 8 2.96 -25.21 -11.92
N GLY A 9 3.14 -24.63 -10.73
CA GLY A 9 2.13 -24.69 -9.68
C GLY A 9 0.92 -23.80 -10.00
N MET A 10 -0.27 -24.30 -9.70
CA MET A 10 -1.49 -23.49 -9.70
C MET A 10 -1.75 -22.94 -8.30
N THR A 11 -1.93 -21.63 -8.19
CA THR A 11 -2.28 -20.95 -6.95
C THR A 11 -3.77 -21.11 -6.67
N VAL A 12 -4.11 -21.72 -5.54
CA VAL A 12 -5.50 -21.87 -5.07
C VAL A 12 -5.67 -21.19 -3.73
N CYS A 13 -6.84 -20.59 -3.51
CA CYS A 13 -7.17 -19.99 -2.23
C CYS A 13 -7.41 -21.08 -1.17
N PRO A 14 -6.73 -21.04 -0.01
CA PRO A 14 -6.88 -22.07 1.02
C PRO A 14 -8.25 -22.06 1.71
N GLU A 15 -8.97 -20.93 1.67
CA GLU A 15 -10.27 -20.80 2.35
C GLU A 15 -11.44 -21.26 1.47
N CYS A 16 -11.42 -20.93 0.18
CA CYS A 16 -12.54 -21.19 -0.73
C CYS A 16 -12.25 -22.22 -1.83
N GLY A 17 -10.99 -22.64 -2.00
CA GLY A 17 -10.58 -23.65 -2.98
C GLY A 17 -10.57 -23.20 -4.45
N ARG A 18 -10.86 -21.91 -4.73
CA ARG A 18 -10.88 -21.37 -6.10
C ARG A 18 -9.47 -21.05 -6.59
N SER A 19 -9.29 -21.11 -7.92
CA SER A 19 -8.05 -20.68 -8.58
C SER A 19 -7.86 -19.17 -8.40
N VAL A 20 -6.67 -18.76 -7.97
CA VAL A 20 -6.29 -17.35 -7.89
C VAL A 20 -5.95 -16.87 -9.30
N VAL A 21 -6.62 -15.82 -9.75
CA VAL A 21 -6.41 -15.17 -11.04
C VAL A 21 -5.87 -13.75 -10.80
N PRO A 22 -5.06 -13.20 -11.72
CA PRO A 22 -4.61 -11.82 -11.61
C PRO A 22 -5.81 -10.87 -11.79
N ASP A 23 -5.91 -9.89 -10.90
CA ASP A 23 -6.89 -8.81 -11.02
C ASP A 23 -6.37 -7.68 -11.92
N THR A 24 -7.31 -6.88 -12.44
CA THR A 24 -7.00 -5.64 -13.16
C THR A 24 -7.31 -4.42 -12.26
N PRO A 25 -6.64 -3.28 -12.47
CA PRO A 25 -6.94 -2.05 -11.72
C PRO A 25 -8.43 -1.68 -11.76
N GLU A 26 -9.08 -1.88 -12.91
CA GLU A 26 -10.49 -1.59 -13.12
C GLU A 26 -11.43 -2.55 -12.39
N ALA A 27 -11.03 -3.82 -12.25
CA ALA A 27 -11.78 -4.80 -11.46
C ALA A 27 -11.75 -4.44 -9.98
N VAL A 28 -10.55 -4.12 -9.46
CA VAL A 28 -10.36 -3.73 -8.06
C VAL A 28 -11.08 -2.42 -7.74
N SER A 29 -10.97 -1.41 -8.61
CA SER A 29 -11.63 -0.13 -8.39
C SER A 29 -13.15 -0.30 -8.35
N ARG A 30 -13.73 -1.05 -9.29
CA ARG A 30 -15.16 -1.37 -9.29
C ARG A 30 -15.59 -2.07 -8.00
N GLU A 31 -14.89 -3.12 -7.59
CA GLU A 31 -15.20 -3.87 -6.38
C GLU A 31 -15.16 -2.98 -5.12
N LEU A 32 -14.20 -2.06 -5.04
CA LEU A 32 -14.10 -1.11 -3.94
C LEU A 32 -15.32 -0.18 -3.85
N PHE A 33 -15.76 0.39 -4.97
CA PHE A 33 -16.96 1.26 -5.00
C PHE A 33 -18.25 0.49 -4.68
N GLU A 34 -18.35 -0.77 -5.11
CA GLU A 34 -19.52 -1.62 -4.83
C GLU A 34 -19.58 -2.09 -3.38
N SER A 35 -18.43 -2.47 -2.80
CA SER A 35 -18.36 -3.08 -1.46
C SER A 35 -18.30 -2.06 -0.32
N PHE A 36 -17.78 -0.86 -0.58
CA PHE A 36 -17.51 0.14 0.45
C PHE A 36 -18.00 1.56 0.08
N PRO A 37 -19.27 1.73 -0.33
CA PRO A 37 -19.77 3.01 -0.82
C PRO A 37 -19.66 4.10 0.26
N GLY A 38 -19.19 5.29 -0.16
CA GLY A 38 -19.07 6.48 0.69
C GLY A 38 -17.99 6.42 1.77
N ARG A 39 -17.21 5.34 1.88
CA ARG A 39 -16.12 5.27 2.86
C ARG A 39 -14.93 6.11 2.43
N LEU A 40 -14.25 6.70 3.41
CA LEU A 40 -12.96 7.34 3.20
C LEU A 40 -11.87 6.27 3.17
N VAL A 41 -11.13 6.22 2.07
CA VAL A 41 -10.01 5.30 1.88
C VAL A 41 -8.72 6.06 1.64
N SER A 42 -7.60 5.46 2.04
CA SER A 42 -6.26 5.94 1.74
C SER A 42 -5.57 4.93 0.84
N VAL A 43 -5.19 5.36 -0.36
CA VAL A 43 -4.39 4.60 -1.29
C VAL A 43 -2.93 4.76 -0.87
N ALA A 44 -2.29 3.66 -0.51
CA ALA A 44 -0.92 3.68 -0.03
C ALA A 44 -0.10 2.55 -0.66
N PHE A 45 1.21 2.76 -0.79
CA PHE A 45 2.12 1.76 -1.34
C PHE A 45 3.26 1.50 -0.36
N ALA A 46 3.77 0.27 -0.36
CA ALA A 46 4.95 -0.08 0.42
C ALA A 46 6.22 0.24 -0.39
N PRO A 47 7.07 1.19 0.04
CA PRO A 47 8.32 1.45 -0.66
C PRO A 47 9.28 0.26 -0.50
N PRO A 48 10.18 0.05 -1.49
CA PRO A 48 11.15 -1.04 -1.43
C PRO A 48 12.03 -0.90 -0.21
N ARG A 49 12.12 -1.98 0.57
CA ARG A 49 13.02 -2.03 1.73
C ARG A 49 14.45 -2.19 1.25
N SER A 50 15.23 -1.12 1.35
CA SER A 50 16.67 -1.21 1.22
C SER A 50 17.30 -1.23 2.61
N ASN A 51 18.21 -2.18 2.85
CA ASN A 51 19.00 -2.22 4.08
C ASN A 51 20.23 -1.30 4.02
N THR A 52 20.44 -0.66 2.88
CA THR A 52 21.65 0.07 2.51
C THR A 52 21.47 1.58 2.63
N VAL A 53 20.25 2.08 2.43
CA VAL A 53 19.92 3.51 2.48
C VAL A 53 19.52 3.89 3.91
N SER A 54 20.06 5.01 4.42
CA SER A 54 19.71 5.52 5.73
C SER A 54 18.24 6.00 5.77
N PRO A 55 17.55 5.87 6.91
CA PRO A 55 16.15 6.31 7.04
C PRO A 55 15.98 7.81 6.76
N ASP A 56 16.96 8.64 7.11
CA ASP A 56 16.97 10.07 6.79
C ASP A 56 16.95 10.34 5.29
N THR A 57 17.77 9.61 4.51
CA THR A 57 17.81 9.74 3.05
C THR A 57 16.48 9.32 2.42
N VAL A 58 15.84 8.26 2.94
CA VAL A 58 14.51 7.82 2.48
C VAL A 58 13.47 8.90 2.75
N ARG A 59 13.45 9.46 3.96
CA ARG A 59 12.53 10.54 4.34
C ARG A 59 12.70 11.75 3.43
N ASP A 60 13.92 12.23 3.26
CA ASP A 60 14.21 13.43 2.47
C ASP A 60 13.87 13.21 1.00
N SER A 61 14.11 11.99 0.48
CA SER A 61 13.70 11.61 -0.89
C SER A 61 12.18 11.62 -1.03
N LEU A 62 11.44 11.03 -0.08
CA LEU A 62 9.97 11.01 -0.11
C LEU A 62 9.37 12.42 -0.01
N LEU A 63 9.95 13.27 0.85
CA LEU A 63 9.55 14.68 0.96
C LEU A 63 9.83 15.44 -0.35
N SER A 64 10.97 15.19 -1.01
CA SER A 64 11.30 15.82 -2.29
C SER A 64 10.35 15.43 -3.43
N LEU A 65 9.80 14.22 -3.37
CA LEU A 65 8.76 13.73 -4.28
C LEU A 65 7.36 14.27 -3.93
N GLY A 66 7.22 15.01 -2.83
CA GLY A 66 5.95 15.61 -2.38
C GLY A 66 5.11 14.71 -1.46
N PHE A 67 5.64 13.56 -1.03
CA PHE A 67 4.93 12.69 -0.08
C PHE A 67 5.03 13.24 1.33
N LEU A 68 3.88 13.47 1.96
CA LEU A 68 3.78 14.07 3.29
C LEU A 68 3.36 13.08 4.38
N ARG A 69 2.76 11.94 4.01
CA ARG A 69 2.16 11.02 4.98
C ARG A 69 2.62 9.58 4.80
N ILE A 70 2.87 8.92 5.93
CA ILE A 70 3.07 7.47 6.03
C ILE A 70 2.06 6.85 6.99
N ILE A 71 1.71 5.60 6.78
CA ILE A 71 0.93 4.77 7.70
C ILE A 71 1.85 3.67 8.22
N SER A 72 1.93 3.48 9.54
CA SER A 72 2.67 2.35 10.10
C SER A 72 1.80 1.08 10.07
N ASP A 73 2.41 -0.04 9.70
CA ASP A 73 1.78 -1.37 9.71
C ASP A 73 1.51 -1.87 11.14
N PHE A 74 2.16 -1.28 12.15
CA PHE A 74 2.03 -1.70 13.54
C PHE A 74 0.77 -1.16 14.22
N ASP A 75 0.48 0.12 14.05
CA ASP A 75 -0.65 0.81 14.70
C ASP A 75 -1.73 1.29 13.73
N GLY A 76 -1.49 1.21 12.43
CA GLY A 76 -2.39 1.73 11.40
C GLY A 76 -2.58 3.25 11.43
N ALA A 77 -1.77 3.97 12.22
CA ALA A 77 -1.89 5.42 12.36
C ALA A 77 -1.14 6.14 11.23
N ALA A 78 -1.71 7.26 10.79
CA ALA A 78 -1.09 8.13 9.80
C ALA A 78 -0.20 9.18 10.48
N TYR A 79 1.05 9.24 10.04
CA TYR A 79 2.08 10.16 10.53
C TYR A 79 2.55 11.07 9.40
N ARG A 80 3.03 12.25 9.76
CA ARG A 80 3.57 13.22 8.81
C ARG A 80 5.09 13.10 8.71
N LEU A 81 5.64 13.08 7.50
CA LEU A 81 7.09 12.89 7.28
C LEU A 81 7.94 14.10 7.71
N ASP A 82 7.35 15.29 7.81
CA ASP A 82 8.04 16.52 8.26
C ASP A 82 8.18 16.60 9.78
N GLU A 83 7.57 15.69 10.54
CA GLU A 83 7.71 15.59 11.99
C GLU A 83 8.83 14.61 12.37
N ASP A 84 9.62 14.94 13.40
CA ASP A 84 10.72 14.10 13.88
C ASP A 84 10.26 12.71 14.37
N SER A 85 9.01 12.57 14.79
CA SER A 85 8.40 11.31 15.22
C SER A 85 8.40 10.23 14.14
N SER A 86 8.40 10.63 12.86
CA SER A 86 8.42 9.73 11.71
C SER A 86 9.77 9.03 11.52
N LEU A 87 10.88 9.68 11.89
CA LEU A 87 12.22 9.12 11.78
C LEU A 87 12.42 7.90 12.67
N GLU A 88 11.93 7.96 13.92
CA GLU A 88 12.06 6.84 14.87
C GLU A 88 11.33 5.58 14.36
N ARG A 89 10.18 5.77 13.69
CA ARG A 89 9.43 4.67 13.05
C ARG A 89 10.18 4.07 11.86
N LEU A 90 10.82 4.91 11.05
CA LEU A 90 11.67 4.46 9.94
C LEU A 90 12.91 3.70 10.45
N LYS A 91 13.55 4.20 11.53
CA LYS A 91 14.71 3.56 12.17
C LYS A 91 14.38 2.18 12.76
N ASN A 92 13.18 2.04 13.33
CA ASN A 92 12.72 0.78 13.96
C ASN A 92 12.45 -0.36 12.96
N ARG A 93 12.72 -0.18 11.67
CA ARG A 93 12.51 -1.18 10.60
C ARG A 93 11.06 -1.68 10.51
N GLU A 94 10.10 -0.90 11.01
CA GLU A 94 8.68 -1.19 10.86
C GLU A 94 8.31 -1.20 9.37
N LYS A 95 7.29 -1.98 8.98
CA LYS A 95 6.70 -1.83 7.66
C LYS A 95 5.90 -0.54 7.69
N PHE A 96 6.06 0.28 6.67
CA PHE A 96 5.27 1.50 6.51
C PHE A 96 4.77 1.60 5.09
N TYR A 97 3.63 2.26 4.93
CA TYR A 97 3.01 2.54 3.64
C TYR A 97 3.03 4.04 3.42
N VAL A 98 3.50 4.47 2.26
CA VAL A 98 3.45 5.88 1.85
C VAL A 98 2.08 6.16 1.28
N VAL A 99 1.38 7.16 1.82
CA VAL A 99 0.05 7.54 1.34
C VAL A 99 0.21 8.31 0.03
N HIS A 100 -0.33 7.75 -1.04
CA HIS A 100 -0.37 8.37 -2.36
C HIS A 100 -1.61 9.25 -2.51
N ASP A 101 -2.78 8.72 -2.16
CA ASP A 101 -4.04 9.45 -2.32
C ASP A 101 -5.04 9.15 -1.19
N ARG A 102 -5.98 10.07 -0.96
CA ARG A 102 -7.10 9.90 -0.04
C ARG A 102 -8.37 10.42 -0.71
N LEU A 103 -9.37 9.55 -0.79
CA LEU A 103 -10.64 9.87 -1.45
C LEU A 103 -11.81 9.20 -0.74
N SER A 104 -12.99 9.79 -0.90
CA SER A 104 -14.27 9.15 -0.59
C SER A 104 -14.64 8.23 -1.76
N LEU A 105 -15.12 7.03 -1.46
CA LEU A 105 -15.63 6.10 -2.46
C LEU A 105 -17.03 6.54 -2.95
N GLU A 106 -17.08 7.70 -3.57
CA GLU A 106 -18.26 8.26 -4.23
C GLU A 106 -18.13 8.11 -5.76
N PRO A 107 -19.25 7.96 -6.50
CA PRO A 107 -19.20 7.72 -7.95
C PRO A 107 -18.43 8.79 -8.74
N ASP A 108 -18.46 10.04 -8.29
CA ASP A 108 -17.74 11.16 -8.90
C ASP A 108 -16.21 11.02 -8.82
N GLN A 109 -15.73 10.30 -7.81
CA GLN A 109 -14.30 10.07 -7.58
C GLN A 109 -13.78 8.82 -8.31
N ALA A 110 -14.62 8.09 -9.06
CA ALA A 110 -14.23 6.86 -9.75
C ALA A 110 -13.11 7.05 -10.77
N SER A 111 -13.07 8.22 -11.43
CA SER A 111 -12.02 8.56 -12.39
C SER A 111 -10.61 8.63 -11.79
N ARG A 112 -10.49 8.72 -10.46
CA ARG A 112 -9.20 8.79 -9.76
C ARG A 112 -8.60 7.42 -9.44
N LEU A 113 -9.42 6.36 -9.51
CA LEU A 113 -9.02 4.96 -9.27
C LEU A 113 -9.08 4.09 -10.54
N ALA A 114 -9.45 4.68 -11.68
CA ALA A 114 -9.55 4.01 -12.97
C ALA A 114 -8.19 3.87 -13.67
#